data_AF-A0AA43EL04-F1
#
_entry.id   AF-A0AA43EL04-F1
#
_cell.length_a   1.000
_cell.length_b   1.000
_cell.length_c   1.000
_cell.angle_alpha   90.00
_cell.angle_beta   90.00
_cell.angle_gamma   90.00
#
_symmetry.space_group_name_H-M   'P 1'
#
loop_
_entity.id
_entity.type
_entity.pdbx_description
1 polymer ?
#
loop_
_entity_poly.entity_id
_entity_poly.type
_entity_poly.pdbx_seq_one_letter_code
_entity_poly.pdbx_strand_id
1 'polypeptide(L)'
;MLICIFVLSMGTFTPVVAQTAASQTLIEKAFPHSNKCKRCHERVYEEWETSPLAKSIHSPVFRASLDAYLRSTGGKDPALCFRCHAPHVREFPDHVQLFVDQAKAGDPSLDGVACSQCHLIKQVDRAKHPPEPKYEIGSKTLYGPYKDFVQNLAHQSMESSLFQKSDLCLNCHQSVPSATNLGKANDLLGNWDQSKAVKSGKECQTCHMPQQVGESANGEKKRTIANHSFPGRIGKLRQEAAKIDVQTKVDGEKTTVTVKVQSLVPHNLPATHPAWATVVLVLDIKGKNLKTVFSDKRVYGRNYVDAKGQPTIFDFEAVKVAEDTVLKAEESREETFTFPTPKDTKTFDVEVALNYGPLTGPASFIQLVEAESSHGSQDPVFQPIEIVKRTENVPVEK
;
A
#
# COMPACT_ATOMS: atom_id res chain seq x y z
N MET A 1 22.06 -11.11 71.29
CA MET A 1 21.75 -12.09 70.22
C MET A 1 20.51 -11.57 69.49
N LEU A 2 20.69 -10.83 68.39
CA LEU A 2 19.59 -10.38 67.53
C LEU A 2 19.55 -11.31 66.32
N ILE A 3 18.44 -12.01 66.12
CA ILE A 3 18.20 -12.88 64.98
C ILE A 3 17.56 -12.02 63.88
N CYS A 4 18.29 -11.75 62.81
CA CYS A 4 17.74 -11.19 61.58
C CYS A 4 16.99 -12.29 60.82
N ILE A 5 15.68 -12.14 60.67
CA ILE A 5 14.85 -12.98 59.81
C ILE A 5 14.87 -12.35 58.41
N PHE A 6 15.50 -13.01 57.44
CA PHE A 6 15.36 -12.69 56.03
C PHE A 6 14.04 -13.28 55.52
N VAL A 7 13.08 -12.42 55.17
CA VAL A 7 11.87 -12.82 54.45
C VAL A 7 12.22 -12.85 52.96
N LEU A 8 12.37 -14.05 52.38
CA LEU A 8 12.39 -14.20 50.93
C LEU A 8 10.96 -14.01 50.39
N SER A 9 10.73 -12.89 49.72
CA SER A 9 9.55 -12.68 48.87
C SER A 9 9.66 -13.60 47.66
N MET A 10 8.84 -14.66 47.60
CA MET A 10 8.64 -15.45 46.39
C MET A 10 7.74 -14.67 45.44
N GLY A 11 8.34 -13.84 44.58
CA GLY A 11 7.65 -13.26 43.43
C GLY A 11 7.25 -14.37 42.46
N THR A 12 5.97 -14.45 42.13
CA THR A 12 5.45 -15.35 41.09
C THR A 12 5.98 -14.91 39.73
N PHE A 13 7.02 -15.59 39.22
CA PHE A 13 7.48 -15.42 37.84
C PHE A 13 6.56 -16.22 36.90
N THR A 14 5.66 -15.54 36.22
CA THR A 14 4.98 -16.13 35.05
C THR A 14 5.96 -16.15 33.87
N PRO A 15 6.15 -17.28 33.18
CA PRO A 15 7.06 -17.35 32.05
C PRO A 15 6.56 -16.49 30.88
N VAL A 16 7.49 -15.84 30.16
CA VAL A 16 7.23 -14.93 29.02
C VAL A 16 6.32 -15.57 27.95
N VAL A 17 6.46 -16.89 27.73
CA VAL A 17 5.62 -17.66 26.80
C VAL A 17 4.14 -17.72 27.25
N ALA A 18 3.90 -17.86 28.55
CA ALA A 18 2.53 -17.86 29.08
C ALA A 18 1.90 -16.46 29.02
N GLN A 19 2.71 -15.41 29.23
CA GLN A 19 2.25 -14.03 29.14
C GLN A 19 1.91 -13.64 27.69
N THR A 20 2.72 -14.04 26.71
CA THR A 20 2.46 -13.79 25.28
C THR A 20 1.21 -14.53 24.79
N ALA A 21 1.02 -15.79 25.18
CA ALA A 21 -0.20 -16.54 24.85
C ALA A 21 -1.47 -15.94 25.47
N ALA A 22 -1.39 -15.46 26.71
CA ALA A 22 -2.50 -14.77 27.37
C ALA A 22 -2.85 -13.44 26.67
N SER A 23 -1.83 -12.65 26.31
CA SER A 23 -1.99 -11.41 25.55
C SER A 23 -2.63 -11.64 24.19
N GLN A 24 -2.18 -12.66 23.44
CA GLN A 24 -2.78 -13.02 22.16
C GLN A 24 -4.23 -13.45 22.32
N THR A 25 -4.54 -14.28 23.33
CA THR A 25 -5.92 -14.70 23.61
C THR A 25 -6.84 -13.53 23.93
N LEU A 26 -6.35 -12.54 24.68
CA LEU A 26 -7.08 -11.31 24.99
C LEU A 26 -7.40 -10.52 23.70
N ILE A 27 -6.41 -10.33 22.83
CA ILE A 27 -6.58 -9.62 21.56
C ILE A 27 -7.57 -10.37 20.67
N GLU A 28 -7.42 -11.69 20.50
CA GLU A 28 -8.29 -12.52 19.65
C GLU A 28 -9.74 -12.64 20.16
N LYS A 29 -9.97 -12.31 21.44
CA LYS A 29 -11.32 -12.20 22.00
C LYS A 29 -12.02 -10.91 21.54
N ALA A 30 -11.27 -9.82 21.41
CA ALA A 30 -11.79 -8.53 20.92
C ALA A 30 -11.80 -8.45 19.38
N PHE A 31 -10.79 -9.01 18.74
CA PHE A 31 -10.61 -9.08 17.28
C PHE A 31 -10.47 -10.54 16.85
N PRO A 32 -11.59 -11.23 16.57
CA PRO A 32 -11.53 -12.63 16.16
C PRO A 32 -10.70 -12.82 14.89
N HIS A 33 -9.69 -13.70 14.95
CA HIS A 33 -8.89 -14.07 13.80
C HIS A 33 -9.76 -14.51 12.61
N SER A 34 -9.41 -14.05 11.41
CA SER A 34 -10.08 -14.30 10.13
C SER A 34 -10.34 -15.80 9.82
N ASN A 35 -9.55 -16.72 10.37
CA ASN A 35 -9.81 -18.16 10.28
C ASN A 35 -11.15 -18.59 10.91
N LYS A 36 -11.66 -17.83 11.89
CA LYS A 36 -13.01 -18.05 12.45
C LYS A 36 -14.08 -17.64 11.43
N CYS A 37 -13.84 -16.58 10.65
CA CYS A 37 -14.72 -16.11 9.59
C CYS A 37 -14.76 -17.08 8.40
N LYS A 38 -13.60 -17.66 8.02
CA LYS A 38 -13.46 -18.63 6.91
C LYS A 38 -14.50 -19.74 6.93
N ARG A 39 -14.86 -20.23 8.13
CA ARG A 39 -15.80 -21.35 8.32
C ARG A 39 -17.16 -21.12 7.64
N CYS A 40 -17.58 -19.86 7.55
CA CYS A 40 -18.83 -19.47 6.89
C CYS A 40 -18.61 -18.54 5.69
N HIS A 41 -17.54 -17.77 5.66
CA HIS A 41 -17.23 -16.78 4.63
C HIS A 41 -16.04 -17.22 3.77
N GLU A 42 -16.08 -18.46 3.26
CA GLU A 42 -14.92 -19.11 2.62
C GLU A 42 -14.41 -18.33 1.40
N ARG A 43 -15.30 -18.03 0.44
CA ARG A 43 -14.94 -17.25 -0.75
C ARG A 43 -14.29 -15.91 -0.41
N VAL A 44 -14.91 -15.15 0.50
CA VAL A 44 -14.42 -13.82 0.90
C VAL A 44 -13.08 -13.94 1.61
N TYR A 45 -12.89 -14.98 2.41
CA TYR A 45 -11.61 -15.29 3.04
C TYR A 45 -10.53 -15.61 2.00
N GLU A 46 -10.82 -16.41 0.97
CA GLU A 46 -9.88 -16.75 -0.10
C GLU A 46 -9.45 -15.51 -0.91
N GLU A 47 -10.38 -14.60 -1.14
CA GLU A 47 -10.09 -13.30 -1.75
C GLU A 47 -9.18 -12.45 -0.84
N TRP A 48 -9.49 -12.38 0.46
CA TRP A 48 -8.71 -11.59 1.42
C TRP A 48 -7.32 -12.18 1.69
N GLU A 49 -7.16 -13.49 1.87
CA GLU A 49 -5.91 -14.11 2.33
C GLU A 49 -4.74 -13.93 1.34
N THR A 50 -5.10 -13.71 0.06
CA THR A 50 -4.16 -13.42 -1.04
C THR A 50 -3.96 -11.92 -1.28
N SER A 51 -4.73 -11.06 -0.60
CA SER A 51 -4.71 -9.60 -0.79
C SER A 51 -3.52 -8.92 -0.09
N PRO A 52 -3.16 -7.69 -0.51
CA PRO A 52 -2.18 -6.87 0.19
C PRO A 52 -2.53 -6.57 1.66
N LEU A 53 -3.83 -6.56 2.02
CA LEU A 53 -4.29 -6.29 3.38
C LEU A 53 -3.96 -7.45 4.31
N ALA A 54 -4.19 -8.70 3.89
CA ALA A 54 -3.79 -9.88 4.65
C ALA A 54 -2.27 -9.96 4.83
N LYS A 55 -1.49 -9.38 3.89
CA LYS A 55 -0.02 -9.37 3.94
C LYS A 55 0.57 -8.10 4.58
N SER A 56 -0.25 -7.26 5.24
CA SER A 56 0.16 -5.94 5.73
C SER A 56 1.36 -5.98 6.67
N ILE A 57 1.55 -7.05 7.46
CA ILE A 57 2.69 -7.24 8.37
C ILE A 57 3.65 -8.37 7.96
N HIS A 58 3.44 -8.98 6.78
CA HIS A 58 4.20 -10.16 6.33
C HIS A 58 5.31 -9.84 5.34
N SER A 59 5.25 -8.70 4.65
CA SER A 59 6.18 -8.46 3.53
C SER A 59 7.62 -8.20 4.00
N PRO A 60 8.65 -8.67 3.26
CA PRO A 60 10.06 -8.35 3.54
C PRO A 60 10.32 -6.84 3.61
N VAL A 61 9.66 -6.08 2.74
CA VAL A 61 9.74 -4.61 2.72
C VAL A 61 9.22 -4.01 4.02
N PHE A 62 8.08 -4.50 4.53
CA PHE A 62 7.54 -4.05 5.81
C PHE A 62 8.50 -4.36 6.96
N ARG A 63 9.05 -5.57 7.04
CA ARG A 63 10.03 -5.94 8.09
C ARG A 63 11.27 -5.05 8.07
N ALA A 64 11.87 -4.85 6.90
CA ALA A 64 13.04 -4.00 6.74
C ALA A 64 12.74 -2.53 7.12
N SER A 65 11.54 -2.06 6.78
CA SER A 65 11.11 -0.68 7.10
C SER A 65 10.77 -0.50 8.57
N LEU A 66 10.18 -1.51 9.20
CA LEU A 66 9.93 -1.54 10.64
C LEU A 66 11.25 -1.54 11.40
N ASP A 67 12.24 -2.32 10.98
CA ASP A 67 13.57 -2.33 11.59
C ASP A 67 14.28 -0.98 11.43
N ALA A 68 14.24 -0.38 10.24
CA ALA A 68 14.76 0.98 10.01
C ALA A 68 14.05 2.01 10.90
N TYR A 69 12.72 1.96 10.99
CA TYR A 69 11.93 2.85 11.84
C TYR A 69 12.31 2.73 13.32
N LEU A 70 12.36 1.51 13.85
CA LEU A 70 12.69 1.26 15.26
C LEU A 70 14.11 1.70 15.64
N ARG A 71 15.05 1.75 14.68
CA ARG A 71 16.41 2.26 14.89
C ARG A 71 16.52 3.78 14.69
N SER A 72 15.54 4.40 14.05
CA SER A 72 15.52 5.84 13.79
C SER A 72 15.17 6.64 15.05
N THR A 73 15.44 7.95 15.02
CA THR A 73 15.00 8.88 16.08
C THR A 73 13.47 8.95 16.23
N GLY A 74 12.74 8.60 15.17
CA GLY A 74 11.27 8.49 15.15
C GLY A 74 10.74 7.22 15.79
N GLY A 75 11.58 6.19 16.02
CA GLY A 75 11.21 4.87 16.54
C GLY A 75 10.72 4.81 17.99
N LYS A 76 10.51 5.96 18.65
CA LYS A 76 10.03 6.05 20.05
C LYS A 76 8.59 5.59 20.22
N ASP A 77 7.82 5.52 19.14
CA ASP A 77 6.44 5.08 19.11
C ASP A 77 6.31 3.81 18.26
N PRO A 78 6.63 2.62 18.79
CA PRO A 78 6.59 1.37 18.03
C PRO A 78 5.19 1.07 17.45
N ALA A 79 4.13 1.71 17.95
CA ALA A 79 2.76 1.48 17.48
C ALA A 79 2.47 2.19 16.16
N LEU A 80 3.32 3.14 15.73
CA LEU A 80 3.07 3.99 14.57
C LEU A 80 2.77 3.20 13.29
N CYS A 81 3.60 2.22 12.96
CA CYS A 81 3.39 1.35 11.79
C CYS A 81 2.11 0.50 11.95
N PHE A 82 1.89 -0.04 13.16
CA PHE A 82 0.80 -0.97 13.42
C PHE A 82 -0.58 -0.31 13.50
N ARG A 83 -0.68 1.01 13.71
CA ARG A 83 -1.98 1.73 13.63
C ARG A 83 -2.69 1.54 12.29
N CYS A 84 -1.94 1.30 11.21
CA CYS A 84 -2.47 0.95 9.90
C CYS A 84 -2.22 -0.52 9.54
N HIS A 85 -1.06 -1.09 9.90
CA HIS A 85 -0.69 -2.43 9.45
C HIS A 85 -1.22 -3.59 10.32
N ALA A 86 -1.44 -3.36 11.62
CA ALA A 86 -2.15 -4.28 12.51
C ALA A 86 -3.01 -3.48 13.50
N PRO A 87 -4.15 -2.91 13.06
CA PRO A 87 -4.91 -1.91 13.81
C PRO A 87 -5.43 -2.33 15.20
N HIS A 88 -5.29 -3.61 15.57
CA HIS A 88 -5.39 -4.11 16.94
C HIS A 88 -4.75 -3.17 17.97
N VAL A 89 -3.56 -2.63 17.66
CA VAL A 89 -2.80 -1.76 18.56
C VAL A 89 -3.52 -0.45 18.92
N ARG A 90 -4.57 -0.07 18.19
CA ARG A 90 -5.39 1.10 18.54
C ARG A 90 -6.20 0.87 19.81
N GLU A 91 -6.64 -0.37 20.05
CA GLU A 91 -7.35 -0.79 21.26
C GLU A 91 -6.42 -1.48 22.27
N PHE A 92 -5.27 -2.00 21.81
CA PHE A 92 -4.29 -2.71 22.62
C PHE A 92 -2.87 -2.09 22.52
N PRO A 93 -2.70 -0.79 22.83
CA PRO A 93 -1.41 -0.11 22.64
C PRO A 93 -0.27 -0.73 23.46
N ASP A 94 -0.55 -1.21 24.68
CA ASP A 94 0.44 -1.84 25.57
C ASP A 94 0.96 -3.19 25.06
N HIS A 95 0.34 -3.75 24.02
CA HIS A 95 0.71 -5.04 23.43
C HIS A 95 1.47 -4.89 22.11
N VAL A 96 1.86 -3.68 21.73
CA VAL A 96 2.60 -3.41 20.48
C VAL A 96 3.85 -4.27 20.30
N GLN A 97 4.56 -4.59 21.39
CA GLN A 97 5.77 -5.41 21.31
C GLN A 97 5.49 -6.81 20.75
N LEU A 98 4.32 -7.39 21.06
CA LEU A 98 3.91 -8.67 20.48
C LEU A 98 3.84 -8.60 18.95
N PHE A 99 3.29 -7.51 18.40
CA PHE A 99 3.22 -7.31 16.96
C PHE A 99 4.60 -7.05 16.34
N VAL A 100 5.48 -6.32 17.02
CA VAL A 100 6.88 -6.13 16.59
C VAL A 100 7.59 -7.47 16.48
N ASP A 101 7.50 -8.29 17.53
CA ASP A 101 8.20 -9.58 17.60
C ASP A 101 7.67 -10.56 16.54
N GLN A 102 6.35 -10.65 16.40
CA GLN A 102 5.72 -11.50 15.37
C GLN A 102 6.03 -11.04 13.94
N ALA A 103 5.99 -9.72 13.68
CA ALA A 103 6.35 -9.19 12.38
C ALA A 103 7.82 -9.49 12.03
N LYS A 104 8.74 -9.35 12.98
CA LYS A 104 10.16 -9.65 12.81
C LYS A 104 10.44 -11.15 12.65
N ALA A 105 9.66 -12.02 13.28
CA ALA A 105 9.77 -13.47 13.09
C ALA A 105 9.38 -13.91 11.67
N GLY A 106 8.54 -13.14 10.99
CA GLY A 106 8.15 -13.35 9.60
C GLY A 106 6.90 -14.23 9.39
N ASP A 107 6.40 -14.87 10.43
CA ASP A 107 5.19 -15.71 10.43
C ASP A 107 4.14 -15.28 11.47
N PRO A 108 3.71 -13.99 11.48
CA PRO A 108 2.82 -13.50 12.52
C PRO A 108 1.54 -14.34 12.62
N SER A 109 1.20 -14.75 13.84
CA SER A 109 0.02 -15.55 14.14
C SER A 109 -1.23 -14.69 14.37
N LEU A 110 -1.03 -13.42 14.75
CA LEU A 110 -2.08 -12.41 14.75
C LEU A 110 -2.23 -11.84 13.35
N ASP A 111 -3.48 -11.61 12.94
CA ASP A 111 -3.74 -10.96 11.66
C ASP A 111 -3.19 -9.51 11.64
N GLY A 112 -2.86 -9.04 10.44
CA GLY A 112 -2.61 -7.62 10.17
C GLY A 112 -3.92 -6.83 9.97
N VAL A 113 -4.20 -6.41 8.74
CA VAL A 113 -5.49 -5.82 8.37
C VAL A 113 -6.45 -6.95 7.95
N ALA A 114 -7.29 -7.38 8.88
CA ALA A 114 -8.15 -8.56 8.76
C ALA A 114 -9.66 -8.24 8.75
N CYS A 115 -10.48 -9.29 8.68
CA CYS A 115 -11.95 -9.19 8.71
C CYS A 115 -12.43 -8.34 9.89
N SER A 116 -11.95 -8.62 11.10
CA SER A 116 -12.34 -7.89 12.32
C SER A 116 -11.87 -6.43 12.33
N GLN A 117 -10.73 -6.13 11.71
CA GLN A 117 -10.19 -4.77 11.64
C GLN A 117 -11.01 -3.85 10.75
N CYS A 118 -11.82 -4.38 9.84
CA CYS A 118 -12.76 -3.59 9.06
C CYS A 118 -14.18 -3.69 9.62
N HIS A 119 -14.65 -4.92 9.88
CA HIS A 119 -16.05 -5.18 10.23
C HIS A 119 -16.43 -4.82 11.66
N LEU A 120 -15.48 -4.51 12.55
CA LEU A 120 -15.77 -3.93 13.87
C LEU A 120 -15.77 -2.39 13.87
N ILE A 121 -15.44 -1.73 12.76
CA ILE A 121 -15.46 -0.27 12.68
C ILE A 121 -16.92 0.20 12.61
N LYS A 122 -17.36 0.83 13.69
CA LYS A 122 -18.70 1.41 13.81
C LYS A 122 -18.79 2.81 13.19
N GLN A 123 -17.71 3.59 13.34
CA GLN A 123 -17.63 4.97 12.88
C GLN A 123 -16.18 5.31 12.54
N VAL A 124 -15.99 6.28 11.63
CA VAL A 124 -14.71 6.95 11.42
C VAL A 124 -14.87 8.44 11.74
N ASP A 125 -14.01 8.97 12.60
CA ASP A 125 -13.98 10.38 12.97
C ASP A 125 -13.10 11.17 12.01
N ARG A 126 -13.74 11.97 11.15
CA ARG A 126 -13.09 12.84 10.16
C ARG A 126 -12.59 14.17 10.73
N ALA A 127 -12.89 14.49 11.99
CA ALA A 127 -12.33 15.68 12.65
C ALA A 127 -10.85 15.50 12.99
N LYS A 128 -10.35 14.26 12.99
CA LYS A 128 -8.94 13.92 13.19
C LYS A 128 -8.21 13.73 11.86
N HIS A 129 -6.89 13.98 11.87
CA HIS A 129 -6.02 13.82 10.69
C HIS A 129 -4.76 13.01 11.04
N PRO A 130 -4.63 11.75 10.57
CA PRO A 130 -5.60 11.00 9.76
C PRO A 130 -6.91 10.70 10.52
N PRO A 131 -8.01 10.36 9.81
CA PRO A 131 -9.26 9.96 10.43
C PRO A 131 -9.07 8.77 11.36
N GLU A 132 -9.79 8.74 12.48
CA GLU A 132 -9.66 7.63 13.43
C GLU A 132 -10.90 6.73 13.44
N PRO A 133 -10.73 5.40 13.35
CA PRO A 133 -11.84 4.48 13.50
C PRO A 133 -12.24 4.35 14.98
N LYS A 134 -13.53 4.11 15.22
CA LYS A 134 -14.06 3.65 16.50
C LYS A 134 -14.53 2.22 16.35
N TYR A 135 -13.91 1.32 17.11
CA TYR A 135 -14.25 -0.10 17.09
C TYR A 135 -15.35 -0.42 18.11
N GLU A 136 -16.22 -1.37 17.76
CA GLU A 136 -17.20 -1.94 18.70
C GLU A 136 -16.71 -3.29 19.26
N ILE A 137 -15.65 -3.22 20.07
CA ILE A 137 -15.07 -4.39 20.72
C ILE A 137 -15.93 -4.89 21.89
N GLY A 138 -15.91 -6.20 22.14
CA GLY A 138 -16.64 -6.83 23.25
C GLY A 138 -18.14 -7.07 22.98
N SER A 139 -18.70 -6.45 21.95
CA SER A 139 -19.94 -6.91 21.32
C SER A 139 -19.64 -8.07 20.36
N LYS A 140 -20.66 -8.82 19.96
CA LYS A 140 -20.57 -9.74 18.82
C LYS A 140 -21.07 -9.10 17.52
N THR A 141 -21.16 -7.77 17.45
CA THR A 141 -21.71 -7.06 16.29
C THR A 141 -20.64 -6.86 15.23
N LEU A 142 -20.96 -7.27 14.00
CA LEU A 142 -20.19 -6.94 12.81
C LEU A 142 -21.01 -6.05 11.88
N TYR A 143 -20.37 -5.03 11.33
CA TYR A 143 -20.99 -4.06 10.45
C TYR A 143 -20.77 -4.42 8.99
N GLY A 144 -21.75 -4.12 8.14
CA GLY A 144 -21.65 -4.32 6.69
C GLY A 144 -22.66 -3.46 5.93
N PRO A 145 -22.64 -3.49 4.59
CA PRO A 145 -23.48 -2.61 3.78
C PRO A 145 -24.92 -3.13 3.58
N TYR A 146 -25.22 -4.38 4.00
CA TYR A 146 -26.52 -5.00 3.72
C TYR A 146 -27.51 -4.76 4.85
N LYS A 147 -28.74 -4.40 4.48
CA LYS A 147 -29.88 -4.31 5.40
C LYS A 147 -30.56 -5.67 5.64
N ASP A 148 -30.51 -6.54 4.64
CA ASP A 148 -31.13 -7.88 4.60
C ASP A 148 -30.12 -8.99 4.93
N PHE A 149 -29.31 -8.75 5.98
CA PHE A 149 -28.37 -9.74 6.50
C PHE A 149 -29.09 -10.94 7.11
N VAL A 150 -28.47 -12.12 7.04
CA VAL A 150 -29.01 -13.36 7.60
C VAL A 150 -28.66 -13.48 9.08
N GLN A 151 -29.66 -13.74 9.91
CA GLN A 151 -29.46 -13.98 11.34
C GLN A 151 -28.75 -15.31 11.57
N ASN A 152 -27.80 -15.33 12.52
CA ASN A 152 -27.04 -16.51 12.88
C ASN A 152 -26.60 -16.46 14.36
N LEU A 153 -25.98 -17.53 14.85
CA LEU A 153 -25.54 -17.66 16.24
C LEU A 153 -24.07 -17.25 16.46
N ALA A 154 -23.30 -17.04 15.39
CA ALA A 154 -21.87 -16.73 15.48
C ALA A 154 -21.65 -15.27 15.85
N HIS A 155 -22.33 -14.34 15.18
CA HIS A 155 -22.24 -12.90 15.41
C HIS A 155 -23.57 -12.21 15.08
N GLN A 156 -23.77 -11.03 15.65
CA GLN A 156 -24.81 -10.10 15.22
C GLN A 156 -24.32 -9.36 13.98
N SER A 157 -25.24 -9.00 13.10
CA SER A 157 -24.95 -8.17 11.92
C SER A 157 -25.71 -6.86 12.03
N MET A 158 -25.08 -5.77 11.60
CA MET A 158 -25.68 -4.45 11.58
C MET A 158 -25.35 -3.76 10.26
N GLU A 159 -26.35 -3.15 9.64
CA GLU A 159 -26.16 -2.33 8.45
C GLU A 159 -25.45 -1.02 8.83
N SER A 160 -24.51 -0.59 7.99
CA SER A 160 -23.85 0.70 8.12
C SER A 160 -23.44 1.24 6.76
N SER A 161 -23.88 2.46 6.48
CA SER A 161 -23.51 3.20 5.27
C SER A 161 -22.00 3.43 5.14
N LEU A 162 -21.24 3.35 6.25
CA LEU A 162 -19.78 3.47 6.24
C LEU A 162 -19.11 2.50 5.27
N PHE A 163 -19.67 1.30 5.10
CA PHE A 163 -19.14 0.26 4.20
C PHE A 163 -19.30 0.59 2.71
N GLN A 164 -20.01 1.67 2.40
CA GLN A 164 -20.19 2.22 1.07
C GLN A 164 -19.51 3.60 0.92
N LYS A 165 -18.62 3.97 1.85
CA LYS A 165 -17.93 5.27 1.87
C LYS A 165 -16.43 5.12 1.93
N SER A 166 -15.71 5.99 1.22
CA SER A 166 -14.24 6.04 1.23
C SER A 166 -13.67 6.26 2.63
N ASP A 167 -14.46 6.85 3.55
CA ASP A 167 -14.15 7.02 4.98
C ASP A 167 -13.60 5.75 5.64
N LEU A 168 -14.14 4.57 5.28
CA LEU A 168 -13.65 3.29 5.79
C LEU A 168 -12.17 3.06 5.44
N CYS A 169 -11.72 3.55 4.29
CA CYS A 169 -10.34 3.39 3.80
C CYS A 169 -9.41 4.52 4.29
N LEU A 170 -9.95 5.74 4.43
CA LEU A 170 -9.17 6.95 4.73
C LEU A 170 -8.49 6.92 6.10
N ASN A 171 -9.01 6.14 7.05
CA ASN A 171 -8.41 5.99 8.38
C ASN A 171 -6.96 5.43 8.35
N CYS A 172 -6.60 4.76 7.25
CA CYS A 172 -5.24 4.29 6.97
C CYS A 172 -4.62 4.95 5.73
N HIS A 173 -5.41 5.28 4.71
CA HIS A 173 -4.92 5.71 3.40
C HIS A 173 -4.87 7.23 3.17
N GLN A 174 -5.28 8.07 4.12
CA GLN A 174 -5.26 9.52 3.91
C GLN A 174 -3.85 10.13 4.09
N SER A 175 -3.19 9.85 5.21
CA SER A 175 -1.89 10.43 5.55
C SER A 175 -1.08 9.51 6.45
N VAL A 176 0.25 9.61 6.36
CA VAL A 176 1.16 8.89 7.27
C VAL A 176 1.36 9.76 8.52
N PRO A 177 1.02 9.27 9.73
CA PRO A 177 1.09 10.06 10.96
C PRO A 177 2.43 10.75 11.19
N SER A 178 3.55 10.04 10.94
CA SER A 178 4.91 10.59 11.14
C SER A 178 5.26 11.75 10.21
N ALA A 179 4.55 11.89 9.10
CA ALA A 179 4.81 12.90 8.07
C ALA A 179 3.69 13.95 7.97
N THR A 180 2.78 14.00 8.95
CA THR A 180 1.71 15.01 9.03
C THR A 180 2.25 16.44 9.10
N ASN A 181 3.42 16.63 9.74
CA ASN A 181 4.10 17.92 9.84
C ASN A 181 4.64 18.43 8.50
N LEU A 182 4.69 17.60 7.46
CA LEU A 182 5.05 18.01 6.10
C LEU A 182 3.89 18.71 5.35
N GLY A 183 2.73 18.84 6.02
CA GLY A 183 1.55 19.54 5.52
C GLY A 183 0.65 18.68 4.63
N LYS A 184 -0.56 19.17 4.35
CA LYS A 184 -1.59 18.44 3.56
C LYS A 184 -1.15 18.07 2.14
N ALA A 185 -0.21 18.82 1.55
CA ALA A 185 0.36 18.47 0.26
C ALA A 185 1.10 17.12 0.29
N ASN A 186 1.49 16.65 1.48
CA ASN A 186 2.11 15.35 1.69
C ASN A 186 1.11 14.19 1.83
N ASP A 187 -0.20 14.46 1.87
CA ASP A 187 -1.22 13.41 1.96
C ASP A 187 -1.09 12.41 0.79
N LEU A 188 -1.40 11.14 1.07
CA LEU A 188 -1.08 10.02 0.18
C LEU A 188 -1.85 10.05 -1.13
N LEU A 189 -3.06 10.59 -1.06
CA LEU A 189 -4.01 10.63 -2.17
C LEU A 189 -3.93 11.93 -2.97
N GLY A 190 -3.21 12.94 -2.49
CA GLY A 190 -3.18 14.27 -3.10
C GLY A 190 -4.58 14.92 -3.13
N ASN A 191 -4.93 15.53 -4.26
CA ASN A 191 -6.20 16.23 -4.49
C ASN A 191 -7.36 15.28 -4.88
N TRP A 192 -7.39 14.08 -4.31
CA TRP A 192 -8.34 13.03 -4.73
C TRP A 192 -9.81 13.43 -4.54
N ASP A 193 -10.08 14.16 -3.47
CA ASP A 193 -11.40 14.70 -3.10
C ASP A 193 -11.94 15.70 -4.14
N GLN A 194 -11.06 16.25 -4.96
CA GLN A 194 -11.40 17.17 -6.05
C GLN A 194 -11.52 16.49 -7.43
N SER A 195 -11.20 15.20 -7.53
CA SER A 195 -11.26 14.43 -8.78
C SER A 195 -12.68 14.32 -9.34
N LYS A 196 -12.79 14.07 -10.65
CA LYS A 196 -14.09 13.85 -11.31
C LYS A 196 -14.75 12.59 -10.78
N ALA A 197 -13.99 11.52 -10.54
CA ALA A 197 -14.54 10.27 -10.00
C ALA A 197 -15.25 10.50 -8.65
N VAL A 198 -14.58 11.18 -7.71
CA VAL A 198 -15.17 11.45 -6.38
C VAL A 198 -16.36 12.39 -6.49
N LYS A 199 -16.27 13.45 -7.31
CA LYS A 199 -17.41 14.35 -7.58
C LYS A 199 -18.61 13.64 -8.22
N SER A 200 -18.38 12.55 -8.95
CA SER A 200 -19.44 11.69 -9.50
C SER A 200 -19.98 10.64 -8.52
N GLY A 201 -19.54 10.67 -7.25
CA GLY A 201 -19.98 9.75 -6.20
C GLY A 201 -19.30 8.38 -6.23
N LYS A 202 -18.20 8.22 -6.98
CA LYS A 202 -17.41 6.98 -6.94
C LYS A 202 -16.54 6.97 -5.69
N GLU A 203 -16.68 5.91 -4.91
CA GLU A 203 -15.93 5.67 -3.68
C GLU A 203 -14.78 4.69 -3.93
N CYS A 204 -13.79 4.61 -3.03
CA CYS A 204 -12.64 3.70 -3.15
C CYS A 204 -13.05 2.26 -3.51
N GLN A 205 -14.11 1.77 -2.86
CA GLN A 205 -14.67 0.43 -3.04
C GLN A 205 -15.10 0.15 -4.49
N THR A 206 -15.48 1.18 -5.26
CA THR A 206 -15.93 1.02 -6.66
C THR A 206 -14.86 0.35 -7.52
N CYS A 207 -13.59 0.68 -7.30
CA CYS A 207 -12.46 0.14 -8.06
C CYS A 207 -11.68 -0.91 -7.25
N HIS A 208 -11.53 -0.70 -5.93
CA HIS A 208 -10.70 -1.56 -5.08
C HIS A 208 -11.48 -2.65 -4.35
N MET A 209 -12.81 -2.69 -4.46
CA MET A 209 -13.65 -3.82 -3.99
C MET A 209 -14.75 -4.08 -5.01
N PRO A 210 -14.39 -4.42 -6.27
CA PRO A 210 -15.34 -4.46 -7.37
C PRO A 210 -16.49 -5.42 -7.05
N GLN A 211 -17.69 -5.02 -7.48
CA GLN A 211 -18.89 -5.84 -7.27
C GLN A 211 -18.80 -7.14 -8.06
N GLN A 212 -19.34 -8.20 -7.46
CA GLN A 212 -19.46 -9.52 -8.05
C GLN A 212 -20.74 -10.19 -7.54
N VAL A 213 -21.24 -11.19 -8.26
CA VAL A 213 -22.37 -12.00 -7.77
C VAL A 213 -21.83 -13.22 -7.05
N GLY A 214 -22.24 -13.42 -5.81
CA GLY A 214 -21.78 -14.53 -4.98
C GLY A 214 -22.58 -14.67 -3.70
N GLU A 215 -22.21 -15.68 -2.91
CA GLU A 215 -22.75 -15.88 -1.57
C GLU A 215 -21.90 -15.07 -0.60
N SER A 216 -22.54 -14.31 0.31
CA SER A 216 -21.82 -13.61 1.37
C SER A 216 -21.28 -14.60 2.39
N ALA A 217 -22.08 -15.61 2.74
CA ALA A 217 -21.70 -16.77 3.54
C ALA A 217 -22.22 -18.05 2.89
N ASN A 218 -21.56 -19.18 3.17
CA ASN A 218 -21.83 -20.49 2.58
C ASN A 218 -23.32 -20.87 2.71
N GLY A 219 -23.97 -21.12 1.58
CA GLY A 219 -25.37 -21.52 1.52
C GLY A 219 -26.38 -20.38 1.63
N GLU A 220 -25.93 -19.12 1.72
CA GLU A 220 -26.83 -17.96 1.56
C GLU A 220 -27.26 -17.78 0.11
N LYS A 221 -28.36 -17.03 -0.09
CA LYS A 221 -28.77 -16.61 -1.43
C LYS A 221 -27.67 -15.75 -2.06
N LYS A 222 -27.33 -16.08 -3.32
CA LYS A 222 -26.45 -15.26 -4.15
C LYS A 222 -27.02 -13.85 -4.28
N ARG A 223 -26.13 -12.86 -4.13
CA ARG A 223 -26.43 -11.43 -4.24
C ARG A 223 -25.21 -10.70 -4.79
N THR A 224 -25.37 -9.42 -5.08
CA THR A 224 -24.22 -8.55 -5.36
C THR A 224 -23.42 -8.36 -4.08
N ILE A 225 -22.17 -8.79 -4.10
CA ILE A 225 -21.21 -8.66 -3.01
C ILE A 225 -19.95 -7.91 -3.43
N ALA A 226 -19.24 -7.34 -2.46
CA ALA A 226 -17.94 -6.72 -2.68
C ALA A 226 -16.84 -7.79 -2.74
N ASN A 227 -15.95 -7.69 -3.71
CA ASN A 227 -14.76 -8.52 -3.78
C ASN A 227 -13.68 -8.03 -2.79
N HIS A 228 -13.06 -8.94 -2.04
CA HIS A 228 -12.07 -8.63 -1.00
C HIS A 228 -10.62 -8.93 -1.41
N SER A 229 -10.33 -8.99 -2.72
CA SER A 229 -8.95 -9.14 -3.22
C SER A 229 -8.14 -7.83 -3.20
N PHE A 230 -8.81 -6.69 -3.07
CA PHE A 230 -8.21 -5.34 -3.03
C PHE A 230 -7.20 -5.10 -4.18
N PRO A 231 -7.61 -5.19 -5.45
CA PRO A 231 -6.70 -5.04 -6.58
C PRO A 231 -6.02 -3.66 -6.56
N GLY A 232 -4.79 -3.57 -7.05
CA GLY A 232 -4.08 -2.29 -7.08
C GLY A 232 -2.66 -2.33 -7.64
N ARG A 233 -1.73 -3.02 -6.97
CA ARG A 233 -0.31 -3.05 -7.39
C ARG A 233 -0.10 -3.82 -8.69
N ILE A 234 -0.78 -4.95 -8.82
CA ILE A 234 -0.60 -5.92 -9.92
C ILE A 234 -1.95 -6.13 -10.61
N GLY A 235 -1.90 -6.59 -11.86
CA GLY A 235 -3.05 -7.06 -12.63
C GLY A 235 -3.74 -5.95 -13.41
N LYS A 236 -4.94 -6.26 -13.90
CA LYS A 236 -5.69 -5.43 -14.85
C LYS A 236 -5.93 -4.00 -14.36
N LEU A 237 -6.26 -3.82 -13.08
CA LEU A 237 -6.50 -2.48 -12.53
C LEU A 237 -5.25 -1.58 -12.61
N ARG A 238 -4.05 -2.16 -12.46
CA ARG A 238 -2.80 -1.41 -12.64
C ARG A 238 -2.59 -1.02 -14.10
N GLN A 239 -2.85 -1.93 -15.04
CA GLN A 239 -2.70 -1.69 -16.48
C GLN A 239 -3.68 -0.64 -17.01
N GLU A 240 -4.81 -0.45 -16.32
CA GLU A 240 -5.82 0.55 -16.65
C GLU A 240 -5.59 1.90 -15.92
N ALA A 241 -4.53 2.02 -15.10
CA ALA A 241 -4.31 3.20 -14.27
C ALA A 241 -3.84 4.44 -15.04
N ALA A 242 -3.24 4.25 -16.22
CA ALA A 242 -2.76 5.34 -17.06
C ALA A 242 -2.72 4.93 -18.54
N LYS A 243 -2.65 5.91 -19.43
CA LYS A 243 -2.39 5.71 -20.86
C LYS A 243 -1.30 6.68 -21.35
N ILE A 244 -0.66 6.31 -22.45
CA ILE A 244 0.33 7.13 -23.13
C ILE A 244 -0.08 7.36 -24.59
N ASP A 245 0.18 8.57 -25.09
CA ASP A 245 0.17 8.93 -26.51
C ASP A 245 1.57 9.38 -26.90
N VAL A 246 2.10 8.85 -28.01
CA VAL A 246 3.49 9.05 -28.44
C VAL A 246 3.49 9.70 -29.80
N GLN A 247 4.27 10.76 -29.94
CA GLN A 247 4.46 11.47 -31.20
C GLN A 247 5.95 11.66 -31.43
N THR A 248 6.44 11.15 -32.56
CA THR A 248 7.84 11.30 -32.97
C THR A 248 7.97 12.26 -34.14
N LYS A 249 8.91 13.21 -34.02
CA LYS A 249 9.30 14.12 -35.08
C LYS A 249 10.79 13.96 -35.39
N VAL A 250 11.11 13.62 -36.63
CA VAL A 250 12.48 13.58 -37.14
C VAL A 250 12.78 14.93 -37.82
N ASP A 251 13.88 15.56 -37.44
CA ASP A 251 14.36 16.84 -37.97
C ASP A 251 15.86 16.72 -38.30
N GLY A 252 16.15 16.10 -39.44
CA GLY A 252 17.51 15.78 -39.88
C GLY A 252 18.26 14.93 -38.86
N GLU A 253 19.36 15.46 -38.33
CA GLU A 253 20.21 14.76 -37.36
C GLU A 253 19.62 14.64 -35.95
N LYS A 254 18.47 15.26 -35.69
CA LYS A 254 17.83 15.32 -34.38
C LYS A 254 16.42 14.73 -34.44
N THR A 255 16.10 13.86 -33.50
CA THR A 255 14.74 13.35 -33.33
C THR A 255 14.20 13.81 -31.98
N THR A 256 12.93 14.20 -31.97
CA THR A 256 12.18 14.56 -30.76
C THR A 256 11.00 13.61 -30.60
N VAL A 257 10.87 13.02 -29.41
CA VAL A 257 9.72 12.20 -29.03
C VAL A 257 8.97 12.95 -27.93
N THR A 258 7.70 13.25 -28.18
CA THR A 258 6.77 13.82 -27.21
C THR A 258 5.84 12.73 -26.72
N VAL A 259 5.78 12.55 -25.40
CA VAL A 259 4.92 11.55 -24.76
C VAL A 259 3.93 12.25 -23.86
N LYS A 260 2.64 12.11 -24.16
CA LYS A 260 1.56 12.56 -23.28
C LYS A 260 1.14 11.41 -22.36
N VAL A 261 1.48 11.53 -21.08
CA VAL A 261 1.10 10.61 -20.03
C VAL A 261 -0.20 11.10 -19.38
N GLN A 262 -1.24 10.28 -19.40
CA GLN A 262 -2.54 10.59 -18.79
C GLN A 262 -2.79 9.63 -17.62
N SER A 263 -2.88 10.16 -16.40
CA SER A 263 -3.41 9.44 -15.25
C SER A 263 -4.92 9.24 -15.42
N LEU A 264 -5.40 8.02 -15.20
CA LEU A 264 -6.82 7.66 -15.24
C LEU A 264 -7.39 7.39 -13.85
N VAL A 265 -6.58 7.54 -12.81
CA VAL A 265 -6.97 7.30 -11.41
C VAL A 265 -7.25 8.62 -10.69
N PRO A 266 -8.19 8.61 -9.72
CA PRO A 266 -8.64 9.82 -9.02
C PRO A 266 -7.75 10.25 -7.87
N HIS A 267 -6.53 9.72 -7.75
CA HIS A 267 -5.56 10.03 -6.70
C HIS A 267 -4.16 10.08 -7.31
N ASN A 268 -3.15 10.42 -6.53
CA ASN A 268 -1.75 10.36 -6.98
C ASN A 268 -1.38 8.96 -7.53
N LEU A 269 -0.61 8.94 -8.61
CA LEU A 269 -0.05 7.75 -9.24
C LEU A 269 1.48 7.91 -9.35
N PRO A 270 2.26 7.15 -8.56
CA PRO A 270 1.82 6.25 -7.49
C PRO A 270 1.31 7.01 -6.25
N ALA A 271 0.62 6.32 -5.35
CA ALA A 271 0.39 6.84 -4.00
C ALA A 271 1.75 7.01 -3.30
N THR A 272 1.88 8.05 -2.48
CA THR A 272 3.19 8.55 -2.00
C THR A 272 3.70 7.87 -0.74
N HIS A 273 3.05 6.80 -0.30
CA HIS A 273 3.56 5.94 0.76
C HIS A 273 3.51 4.48 0.32
N PRO A 274 4.63 3.76 0.48
CA PRO A 274 5.94 4.28 0.91
C PRO A 274 6.63 5.16 -0.15
N ALA A 275 7.55 6.05 0.27
CA ALA A 275 8.20 7.03 -0.61
C ALA A 275 8.95 6.43 -1.81
N TRP A 276 9.43 5.19 -1.69
CA TRP A 276 10.08 4.47 -2.78
C TRP A 276 9.13 4.02 -3.88
N ALA A 277 7.80 4.19 -3.69
CA ALA A 277 6.84 3.96 -4.75
C ALA A 277 7.08 4.97 -5.89
N THR A 278 7.40 4.45 -7.07
CA THR A 278 7.64 5.25 -8.26
C THR A 278 6.83 4.73 -9.44
N VAL A 279 6.51 5.62 -10.37
CA VAL A 279 6.12 5.27 -11.74
C VAL A 279 7.20 5.82 -12.66
N VAL A 280 7.67 5.01 -13.61
CA VAL A 280 8.81 5.33 -14.47
C VAL A 280 8.37 5.26 -15.92
N LEU A 281 8.48 6.39 -16.62
CA LEU A 281 8.38 6.46 -18.07
C LEU A 281 9.76 6.17 -18.65
N VAL A 282 9.88 5.11 -19.44
CA VAL A 282 11.12 4.68 -20.08
C VAL A 282 10.97 4.87 -21.58
N LEU A 283 11.97 5.51 -22.20
CA LEU A 283 12.15 5.61 -23.64
C LEU A 283 13.38 4.79 -24.03
N ASP A 284 13.20 3.86 -24.96
CA ASP A 284 14.26 3.09 -25.60
C ASP A 284 14.18 3.27 -27.11
N ILE A 285 15.30 3.62 -27.75
CA ILE A 285 15.40 3.73 -29.19
C ILE A 285 16.19 2.54 -29.72
N LYS A 286 15.57 1.73 -30.57
CA LYS A 286 16.22 0.58 -31.21
C LYS A 286 16.61 0.95 -32.64
N GLY A 287 17.91 0.94 -32.90
CA GLY A 287 18.47 1.17 -34.23
C GLY A 287 18.54 -0.11 -35.06
N LYS A 288 19.58 -0.20 -35.89
CA LYS A 288 19.84 -1.39 -36.72
C LYS A 288 19.91 -2.66 -35.86
N ASN A 289 19.31 -3.75 -36.35
CA ASN A 289 19.25 -5.06 -35.69
C ASN A 289 18.65 -5.01 -34.28
N LEU A 290 17.73 -4.06 -34.02
CA LEU A 290 17.07 -3.86 -32.73
C LEU A 290 18.03 -3.55 -31.56
N LYS A 291 19.24 -3.08 -31.86
CA LYS A 291 20.19 -2.65 -30.82
C LYS A 291 19.70 -1.35 -30.20
N THR A 292 19.65 -1.27 -28.87
CA THR A 292 19.40 0.00 -28.17
C THR A 292 20.53 0.98 -28.48
N VAL A 293 20.19 2.12 -29.08
CA VAL A 293 21.13 3.20 -29.43
C VAL A 293 20.96 4.45 -28.57
N PHE A 294 19.79 4.59 -27.92
CA PHE A 294 19.53 5.64 -26.95
C PHE A 294 18.51 5.14 -25.93
N SER A 295 18.66 5.57 -24.67
CA SER A 295 17.69 5.34 -23.59
C SER A 295 17.62 6.56 -22.69
N ASP A 296 16.43 6.94 -22.26
CA ASP A 296 16.19 7.97 -21.25
C ASP A 296 14.94 7.61 -20.42
N LYS A 297 14.77 8.24 -19.26
CA LYS A 297 13.62 8.01 -18.39
C LYS A 297 13.15 9.25 -17.65
N ARG A 298 11.89 9.24 -17.23
CA ARG A 298 11.31 10.17 -16.27
C ARG A 298 10.76 9.38 -15.09
N VAL A 299 11.05 9.84 -13.88
CA VAL A 299 10.62 9.18 -12.65
C VAL A 299 9.57 10.06 -11.97
N TYR A 300 8.39 9.50 -11.78
CA TYR A 300 7.28 10.09 -11.03
C TYR A 300 7.27 9.48 -9.63
N GLY A 301 7.61 10.28 -8.64
CA GLY A 301 7.75 9.83 -7.26
C GLY A 301 7.86 11.01 -6.30
N ARG A 302 8.13 10.71 -5.03
CA ARG A 302 8.39 11.74 -4.02
C ARG A 302 9.73 11.44 -3.34
N ASN A 303 10.57 12.47 -3.27
CA ASN A 303 11.86 12.42 -2.60
C ASN A 303 11.82 13.33 -1.37
N TYR A 304 12.40 12.85 -0.26
CA TYR A 304 12.48 13.62 0.98
C TYR A 304 13.92 13.97 1.32
N VAL A 305 14.06 14.97 2.19
CA VAL A 305 15.32 15.26 2.88
C VAL A 305 15.14 15.16 4.39
N ASP A 306 16.15 14.62 5.05
CA ASP A 306 16.22 14.51 6.51
C ASP A 306 16.67 15.82 7.17
N ALA A 307 16.74 15.83 8.50
CA ALA A 307 17.19 16.99 9.28
C ALA A 307 18.65 17.41 9.00
N LYS A 308 19.46 16.54 8.39
CA LYS A 308 20.85 16.81 7.98
C LYS A 308 20.96 17.27 6.52
N GLY A 309 19.82 17.41 5.82
CA GLY A 309 19.76 17.78 4.41
C GLY A 309 20.14 16.64 3.46
N GLN A 310 20.20 15.39 3.94
CA GLN A 310 20.50 14.22 3.12
C GLN A 310 19.21 13.65 2.51
N PRO A 311 19.24 13.13 1.27
CA PRO A 311 18.11 12.45 0.68
C PRO A 311 17.69 11.23 1.51
N THR A 312 16.39 11.06 1.72
CA THR A 312 15.81 9.87 2.37
C THR A 312 14.53 9.43 1.66
N ILE A 313 14.28 8.13 1.74
CA ILE A 313 13.04 7.47 1.28
C ILE A 313 12.11 7.16 2.46
N PHE A 314 12.48 7.57 3.68
CA PHE A 314 11.73 7.26 4.88
C PHE A 314 10.96 8.49 5.35
N ASP A 315 9.63 8.43 5.23
CA ASP A 315 8.73 9.51 5.64
C ASP A 315 8.89 9.90 7.13
N PHE A 316 9.35 8.97 7.97
CA PHE A 316 9.58 9.18 9.41
C PHE A 316 10.92 9.86 9.74
N GLU A 317 11.82 10.01 8.77
CA GLU A 317 13.08 10.78 8.89
C GLU A 317 12.98 12.15 8.21
N ALA A 318 11.98 12.33 7.36
CA ALA A 318 11.79 13.50 6.52
C ALA A 318 11.41 14.74 7.32
N VAL A 319 12.09 15.86 7.04
CA VAL A 319 11.69 17.20 7.53
C VAL A 319 11.14 18.09 6.42
N LYS A 320 11.37 17.69 5.16
CA LYS A 320 10.92 18.43 3.98
C LYS A 320 10.77 17.49 2.78
N VAL A 321 9.76 17.78 1.95
CA VAL A 321 9.64 17.23 0.60
C VAL A 321 10.63 17.96 -0.31
N ALA A 322 11.60 17.24 -0.84
CA ALA A 322 12.60 17.81 -1.75
C ALA A 322 12.04 17.95 -3.16
N GLU A 323 11.34 16.91 -3.62
CA GLU A 323 10.75 16.85 -4.94
C GLU A 323 9.49 15.99 -4.91
N ASP A 324 8.47 16.42 -5.65
CA ASP A 324 7.22 15.69 -5.83
C ASP A 324 6.81 15.75 -7.30
N THR A 325 7.10 14.67 -8.01
CA THR A 325 6.80 14.51 -9.44
C THR A 325 5.70 13.47 -9.68
N VAL A 326 4.98 13.01 -8.65
CA VAL A 326 3.90 12.02 -8.89
C VAL A 326 2.88 12.57 -9.88
N LEU A 327 2.24 11.66 -10.62
CA LEU A 327 1.13 12.04 -11.48
C LEU A 327 -0.07 12.35 -10.57
N LYS A 328 -0.56 13.59 -10.56
CA LYS A 328 -1.72 13.98 -9.74
C LYS A 328 -3.02 13.33 -10.25
N ALA A 329 -4.08 13.43 -9.44
CA ALA A 329 -5.37 12.84 -9.77
C ALA A 329 -5.86 13.27 -11.16
N GLU A 330 -6.10 12.28 -12.03
CA GLU A 330 -6.63 12.46 -13.40
C GLU A 330 -5.84 13.45 -14.29
N GLU A 331 -4.58 13.75 -13.95
CA GLU A 331 -3.79 14.74 -14.68
C GLU A 331 -3.32 14.21 -16.04
N SER A 332 -2.95 15.15 -16.92
CA SER A 332 -2.19 14.89 -18.12
C SER A 332 -0.86 15.63 -18.05
N ARG A 333 0.23 14.92 -18.30
CA ARG A 333 1.59 15.47 -18.36
C ARG A 333 2.22 15.19 -19.70
N GLU A 334 2.98 16.14 -20.21
CA GLU A 334 3.74 15.99 -21.44
C GLU A 334 5.23 15.91 -21.11
N GLU A 335 5.90 14.89 -21.65
CA GLU A 335 7.35 14.70 -21.53
C GLU A 335 7.96 14.79 -22.92
N THR A 336 9.11 15.45 -23.01
CA THR A 336 9.87 15.54 -24.26
C THR A 336 11.23 14.89 -24.10
N PHE A 337 11.59 14.10 -25.10
CA PHE A 337 12.89 13.46 -25.23
C PHE A 337 13.52 13.88 -26.55
N THR A 338 14.83 14.05 -26.54
CA THR A 338 15.58 14.51 -27.70
C THR A 338 16.87 13.73 -27.80
N PHE A 339 17.17 13.21 -28.98
CA PHE A 339 18.36 12.40 -29.22
C PHE A 339 18.85 12.53 -30.67
N PRO A 340 20.10 12.16 -30.97
CA PRO A 340 20.60 12.10 -32.34
C PRO A 340 19.85 11.04 -33.16
N THR A 341 19.35 11.41 -34.33
CA THR A 341 18.68 10.47 -35.24
C THR A 341 19.63 9.34 -35.64
N PRO A 342 19.24 8.06 -35.51
CA PRO A 342 20.07 6.92 -35.91
C PRO A 342 20.47 7.00 -37.40
N LYS A 343 21.78 7.02 -37.69
CA LYS A 343 22.32 7.28 -39.04
C LYS A 343 22.59 6.02 -39.87
N ASP A 344 22.71 4.85 -39.23
CA ASP A 344 23.09 3.58 -39.89
C ASP A 344 21.90 2.71 -40.32
N THR A 345 20.69 3.27 -40.26
CA THR A 345 19.43 2.59 -40.55
C THR A 345 18.46 3.50 -41.30
N LYS A 346 17.53 2.90 -42.05
CA LYS A 346 16.45 3.63 -42.74
C LYS A 346 15.25 3.90 -41.84
N THR A 347 15.11 3.11 -40.77
CA THR A 347 14.04 3.20 -39.78
C THR A 347 14.62 2.87 -38.41
N PHE A 348 14.00 3.37 -37.34
CA PHE A 348 14.33 2.97 -35.98
C PHE A 348 13.02 2.77 -35.18
N ASP A 349 13.07 1.95 -34.14
CA ASP A 349 11.91 1.75 -33.28
C ASP A 349 12.00 2.68 -32.07
N VAL A 350 10.88 3.32 -31.77
CA VAL A 350 10.66 4.10 -30.55
C VAL A 350 9.82 3.23 -29.62
N GLU A 351 10.44 2.71 -28.56
CA GLU A 351 9.75 1.97 -27.51
C GLU A 351 9.54 2.86 -26.29
N VAL A 352 8.28 3.08 -25.92
CA VAL A 352 7.90 3.86 -24.73
C VAL A 352 7.10 2.96 -23.79
N ALA A 353 7.54 2.85 -22.54
CA ALA A 353 6.85 2.08 -21.51
C ALA A 353 6.67 2.91 -20.24
N LEU A 354 5.46 2.90 -19.69
CA LEU A 354 5.17 3.41 -18.35
C LEU A 354 5.07 2.21 -17.40
N ASN A 355 5.88 2.21 -16.36
CA ASN A 355 5.97 1.10 -15.41
C ASN A 355 5.77 1.59 -13.98
N TYR A 356 5.16 0.78 -13.11
CA TYR A 356 5.41 0.92 -11.69
C TYR A 356 6.83 0.43 -11.40
N GLY A 357 7.62 1.27 -10.74
CA GLY A 357 9.03 1.01 -10.51
C GLY A 357 9.28 -0.11 -9.50
N PRO A 358 10.44 -0.78 -9.60
CA PRO A 358 10.91 -1.68 -8.55
C PRO A 358 11.21 -0.89 -7.27
N LEU A 359 11.41 -1.60 -6.17
CA LEU A 359 11.89 -1.03 -4.92
C LEU A 359 13.17 -0.21 -5.15
N THR A 360 13.16 1.04 -4.67
CA THR A 360 14.32 1.93 -4.67
C THR A 360 14.70 2.31 -3.25
N GLY A 361 15.94 2.73 -3.05
CA GLY A 361 16.42 3.16 -1.75
C GLY A 361 17.93 3.01 -1.60
N PRO A 362 18.47 3.33 -0.41
CA PRO A 362 19.86 3.06 -0.07
C PRO A 362 20.19 1.57 -0.26
N ALA A 363 21.42 1.28 -0.69
CA ALA A 363 21.86 -0.09 -0.94
C ALA A 363 21.69 -1.01 0.28
N SER A 364 21.95 -0.49 1.48
CA SER A 364 21.76 -1.22 2.74
C SER A 364 20.29 -1.63 2.99
N PHE A 365 19.34 -0.78 2.61
CA PHE A 365 17.92 -1.08 2.73
C PHE A 365 17.49 -2.15 1.71
N ILE A 366 17.94 -2.02 0.46
CA ILE A 366 17.68 -3.02 -0.60
C ILE A 366 18.23 -4.39 -0.19
N GLN A 367 19.47 -4.44 0.32
CA GLN A 367 20.10 -5.67 0.81
C GLN A 367 19.33 -6.28 1.99
N LEU A 368 18.82 -5.46 2.90
CA LEU A 368 18.00 -5.93 4.02
C LEU A 368 16.69 -6.54 3.51
N VAL A 369 16.01 -5.90 2.55
CA VAL A 369 14.78 -6.45 1.95
C VAL A 369 15.06 -7.77 1.23
N GLU A 370 16.18 -7.85 0.49
CA GLU A 370 16.58 -9.09 -0.18
C GLU A 370 16.84 -10.21 0.83
N ALA A 371 17.56 -9.93 1.92
CA ALA A 371 17.84 -10.91 2.97
C ALA A 371 16.57 -11.39 3.71
N GLU A 372 15.58 -10.51 3.85
CA GLU A 372 14.28 -10.81 4.46
C GLU A 372 13.34 -11.59 3.51
N SER A 373 13.65 -11.66 2.21
CA SER A 373 12.82 -12.33 1.22
C SER A 373 13.21 -13.79 1.02
N SER A 374 12.22 -14.68 1.04
CA SER A 374 12.38 -16.08 0.63
C SER A 374 12.77 -16.25 -0.84
N HIS A 375 12.60 -15.22 -1.66
CA HIS A 375 12.93 -15.19 -3.09
C HIS A 375 14.20 -14.37 -3.40
N GLY A 376 14.83 -13.75 -2.40
CA GLY A 376 16.00 -12.89 -2.59
C GLY A 376 15.76 -11.80 -3.64
N SER A 377 16.73 -11.58 -4.51
CA SER A 377 16.65 -10.61 -5.63
C SER A 377 15.59 -10.94 -6.69
N GLN A 378 14.99 -12.14 -6.66
CA GLN A 378 13.88 -12.50 -7.55
C GLN A 378 12.51 -12.11 -6.96
N ASP A 379 12.47 -11.54 -5.76
CA ASP A 379 11.22 -11.06 -5.17
C ASP A 379 10.51 -10.07 -6.12
N PRO A 380 9.19 -10.18 -6.34
CA PRO A 380 8.43 -9.27 -7.18
C PRO A 380 8.60 -7.79 -6.82
N VAL A 381 9.00 -7.45 -5.59
CA VAL A 381 9.28 -6.05 -5.24
C VAL A 381 10.45 -5.44 -6.00
N PHE A 382 11.38 -6.24 -6.51
CA PHE A 382 12.53 -5.80 -7.32
C PHE A 382 12.25 -5.77 -8.82
N GLN A 383 11.03 -6.13 -9.24
CA GLN A 383 10.65 -6.16 -10.65
C GLN A 383 9.73 -4.99 -11.00
N PRO A 384 9.91 -4.34 -12.17
CA PRO A 384 8.96 -3.36 -12.65
C PRO A 384 7.63 -4.05 -13.03
N ILE A 385 6.53 -3.33 -12.90
CA ILE A 385 5.21 -3.79 -13.33
C ILE A 385 4.74 -2.87 -14.45
N GLU A 386 4.61 -3.41 -15.66
CA GLU A 386 4.15 -2.64 -16.82
C GLU A 386 2.72 -2.13 -16.61
N ILE A 387 2.54 -0.83 -16.83
CA ILE A 387 1.22 -0.18 -16.88
C ILE A 387 0.75 -0.16 -18.33
N VAL A 388 1.58 0.42 -19.21
CA VAL A 388 1.30 0.52 -20.65
C VAL A 388 2.60 0.62 -21.44
N LYS A 389 2.66 -0.06 -22.59
CA LYS A 389 3.73 0.05 -23.56
C LYS A 389 3.21 0.43 -24.95
N ARG A 390 4.04 1.19 -25.67
CA ARG A 390 3.86 1.56 -27.08
C ARG A 390 5.18 1.37 -27.81
N THR A 391 5.08 0.88 -29.03
CA THR A 391 6.21 0.74 -29.95
C THR A 391 5.76 1.26 -31.30
N GLU A 392 6.55 2.15 -31.90
CA GLU A 392 6.35 2.62 -33.26
C GLU A 392 7.65 2.50 -34.06
N ASN A 393 7.53 2.15 -35.33
CA ASN A 393 8.65 2.14 -36.27
C ASN A 393 8.64 3.46 -37.04
N VAL A 394 9.72 4.23 -36.93
CA VAL A 394 9.83 5.59 -37.45
C VAL A 394 10.82 5.62 -38.62
N PRO A 395 10.43 6.11 -39.80
CA PRO A 395 11.35 6.30 -40.90
C PRO A 395 12.30 7.47 -40.63
N VAL A 396 13.57 7.31 -41.00
CA VAL A 396 14.50 8.42 -41.10
C VAL A 396 14.17 9.13 -42.42
N GLU A 397 13.44 10.24 -42.35
CA GLU A 397 13.17 11.07 -43.54
C GLU A 397 14.51 11.51 -44.16
N LYS A 398 14.60 11.46 -45.49
CA LYS A 398 15.80 11.83 -46.24
C LYS A 398 15.97 13.33 -46.36
#